data_AF-A0A7Y2AKD4-F1
#
_entry.id   AF-A0A7Y2AKD4-F1
#
_cell.length_a   1.000
_cell.length_b   1.000
_cell.length_c   1.000
_cell.angle_alpha   90.00
_cell.angle_beta   90.00
_cell.angle_gamma   90.00
#
_symmetry.space_group_name_H-M   'P 1'
#
loop_
_entity.id
_entity.type
_entity.pdbx_description
1 polymer ?
#
loop_
_entity_poly.entity_id
_entity_poly.type
_entity_poly.pdbx_seq_one_letter_code
_entity_poly.pdbx_strand_id
1 'polypeptide(L)'
;VPRRSIYAMIDRQNLPSLFRTFDFASPDAHSPHRYFTTVPQQALYLLNSKQATELAGRVAKQVRSRVSSDAPHLLMTETFRQVLGREPNPRERQMAESFVADDAMPATASIDMRSLWVYGTGEVDDASKVQSFVRFPVFKDGRWQAGGKFPMDSPMGHAMLGKDTGHPGNTNAQSVIRRWRAPASGRVRIIGMVGHRGDHGDGIQAAIWVGGKRVFRETQKMNNRPYGPLAANVVEGEFVDFVAAPGTSSSFDSFFWRIQIKLVSQDGRIFESDSTKDFSGPFDPESVNTLSRLAQLAHALLMSNEFAFVD
;
A
#
# COMPACT_ATOMS: atom_id res chain seq x y z
N VAL A 1 15.11 -23.83 -37.12
CA VAL A 1 13.82 -23.61 -36.43
C VAL A 1 14.03 -22.58 -35.34
N PRO A 2 13.36 -21.41 -35.35
CA PRO A 2 13.46 -20.49 -34.23
C PRO A 2 12.94 -21.18 -32.98
N ARG A 3 13.80 -21.32 -31.96
CA ARG A 3 13.41 -21.87 -30.66
C ARG A 3 12.63 -20.78 -29.92
N ARG A 4 11.34 -21.02 -29.68
CA ARG A 4 10.43 -20.08 -28.97
C ARG A 4 10.39 -20.33 -27.47
N SER A 5 11.29 -21.15 -26.94
CA SER A 5 11.37 -21.50 -25.52
C SER A 5 12.53 -20.77 -24.87
N ILE A 6 12.26 -20.12 -23.75
CA ILE A 6 13.30 -19.55 -22.88
C ILE A 6 13.82 -20.69 -21.99
N TYR A 7 15.11 -20.97 -22.09
CA TYR A 7 15.78 -21.91 -21.20
C TYR A 7 16.22 -21.15 -19.95
N ALA A 8 15.73 -21.58 -18.79
CA ALA A 8 16.09 -21.00 -17.50
C ALA A 8 16.50 -22.12 -16.53
N MET A 9 17.45 -21.80 -15.65
CA MET A 9 17.76 -22.67 -14.51
C MET A 9 16.67 -22.52 -13.46
N ILE A 10 16.13 -23.64 -13.00
CA ILE A 10 15.11 -23.69 -11.93
C ILE A 10 15.63 -24.50 -10.75
N ASP A 11 15.38 -24.02 -9.54
CA ASP A 11 15.54 -24.82 -8.34
C ASP A 11 14.33 -25.75 -8.21
N ARG A 12 14.58 -27.06 -8.34
CA ARG A 12 13.53 -28.09 -8.26
C ARG A 12 12.90 -28.16 -6.88
N GLN A 13 13.65 -27.84 -5.82
CA GLN A 13 13.16 -27.88 -4.44
C GLN A 13 12.34 -26.64 -4.08
N ASN A 14 12.54 -25.54 -4.81
CA ASN A 14 11.88 -24.27 -4.53
C ASN A 14 11.36 -23.61 -5.82
N LEU A 15 10.44 -24.30 -6.51
CA LEU A 15 9.82 -23.77 -7.72
C LEU A 15 9.04 -22.48 -7.41
N PRO A 16 9.33 -21.35 -8.08
CA PRO A 16 8.58 -20.11 -7.91
C PRO A 16 7.06 -20.30 -8.01
N SER A 17 6.31 -19.60 -7.15
CA SER A 17 4.84 -19.66 -7.13
C SER A 17 4.22 -19.29 -8.49
N LEU A 18 4.82 -18.38 -9.24
CA LEU A 18 4.41 -18.05 -10.61
C LEU A 18 4.28 -19.30 -11.50
N PHE A 19 5.30 -20.16 -11.51
CA PHE A 19 5.28 -21.37 -12.34
C PHE A 19 4.19 -22.34 -11.90
N ARG A 20 3.92 -22.43 -10.59
CA ARG A 20 2.81 -23.23 -10.07
C ARG A 20 1.45 -22.68 -10.50
N THR A 21 1.26 -21.36 -10.44
CA THR A 21 0.01 -20.70 -10.86
C THR A 21 -0.30 -20.96 -12.33
N PHE A 22 0.72 -21.05 -13.19
CA PHE A 22 0.60 -21.27 -14.64
C PHE A 22 0.89 -22.71 -15.07
N ASP A 23 0.60 -23.69 -14.21
CA ASP A 23 0.67 -25.13 -14.52
C ASP A 23 1.98 -25.54 -15.21
N PHE A 24 3.10 -25.05 -14.68
CA PHE A 24 4.43 -25.51 -15.09
C PHE A 24 4.57 -26.99 -14.75
N ALA A 25 5.16 -27.77 -15.67
CA ALA A 25 5.37 -29.19 -15.47
C ALA A 25 6.21 -29.43 -14.21
N SER A 26 5.73 -30.32 -13.33
CA SER A 26 6.46 -30.69 -12.12
C SER A 26 7.87 -31.20 -12.49
N PRO A 27 8.94 -30.64 -11.92
CA PRO A 27 10.31 -31.14 -12.16
C PRO A 27 10.54 -32.56 -11.64
N ASP A 28 9.66 -33.05 -10.77
CA ASP A 28 9.76 -34.34 -10.09
C ASP A 28 8.89 -35.43 -10.71
N ALA A 29 8.08 -35.09 -11.72
CA ALA A 29 7.16 -36.02 -12.36
C ALA A 29 7.21 -35.94 -13.89
N HIS A 30 6.98 -37.08 -14.53
CA HIS A 30 6.81 -37.13 -15.98
C HIS A 30 5.50 -36.44 -16.39
N SER A 31 5.58 -35.45 -17.28
CA SER A 31 4.43 -34.68 -17.78
C SER A 31 4.31 -34.87 -19.31
N PRO A 32 3.62 -35.91 -19.78
CA PRO A 32 3.54 -36.23 -21.22
C PRO A 32 2.75 -35.18 -22.02
N HIS A 33 1.85 -34.46 -21.37
CA HIS A 33 1.07 -33.39 -21.97
C HIS A 33 0.78 -32.32 -20.91
N ARG A 34 0.48 -31.09 -21.36
CA ARG A 34 0.07 -30.02 -20.46
C ARG A 34 -1.44 -30.14 -20.20
N TYR A 35 -1.85 -30.03 -18.94
CA TYR A 35 -3.28 -29.95 -18.63
C TYR A 35 -3.86 -28.66 -19.20
N PHE A 36 -5.05 -28.75 -19.79
CA PHE A 36 -5.78 -27.58 -20.25
C PHE A 36 -6.54 -26.99 -19.06
N THR A 37 -6.07 -25.86 -18.56
CA THR A 37 -6.64 -25.24 -17.37
C THR A 37 -7.27 -23.90 -17.73
N THR A 38 -8.55 -23.75 -17.44
CA THR A 38 -9.31 -22.49 -17.58
C THR A 38 -9.67 -21.93 -16.22
N VAL A 39 -8.73 -21.98 -15.27
CA VAL A 39 -8.99 -21.51 -13.89
C VAL A 39 -8.96 -19.98 -13.82
N PRO A 40 -9.95 -19.34 -13.16
CA PRO A 40 -10.00 -17.89 -13.01
C PRO A 40 -8.77 -17.28 -12.33
N GLN A 41 -8.03 -18.06 -11.55
CA GLN A 41 -6.87 -17.60 -10.78
C GLN A 41 -5.72 -17.10 -11.66
N GLN A 42 -5.49 -17.71 -12.83
CA GLN A 42 -4.44 -17.30 -13.78
C GLN A 42 -4.78 -15.92 -14.38
N ALA A 43 -6.03 -15.74 -14.82
CA ALA A 43 -6.51 -14.46 -15.33
C ALA A 43 -6.49 -13.38 -14.23
N LEU A 44 -6.92 -13.70 -13.00
CA LEU A 44 -6.89 -12.78 -11.87
C LEU A 44 -5.45 -12.37 -11.49
N TYR A 45 -4.49 -13.30 -11.59
CA TYR A 45 -3.08 -13.00 -11.39
C TYR A 45 -2.59 -11.96 -12.40
N LEU A 46 -2.87 -12.13 -13.69
CA LEU A 46 -2.45 -11.18 -14.72
C LEU A 46 -3.15 -9.81 -14.56
N LEU A 47 -4.42 -9.81 -14.15
CA LEU A 47 -5.20 -8.60 -13.92
C LEU A 47 -4.63 -7.74 -12.78
N ASN A 48 -4.16 -8.39 -11.70
CA ASN A 48 -3.66 -7.71 -10.49
C ASN A 48 -2.13 -7.67 -10.39
N SER A 49 -1.41 -8.20 -11.38
CA SER A 49 0.05 -8.28 -11.33
C SER A 49 0.68 -6.91 -11.57
N LYS A 50 1.45 -6.42 -10.59
CA LYS A 50 2.27 -5.21 -10.69
C LYS A 50 3.16 -5.23 -11.94
N GLN A 51 3.73 -6.40 -12.29
CA GLN A 51 4.58 -6.53 -13.47
C GLN A 51 3.80 -6.33 -14.76
N ALA A 52 2.58 -6.87 -14.86
CA ALA A 52 1.72 -6.70 -16.04
C ALA A 52 1.30 -5.22 -16.19
N THR A 53 0.96 -4.56 -15.09
CA THR A 53 0.65 -3.13 -15.05
C THR A 53 1.85 -2.27 -15.50
N GLU A 54 3.05 -2.54 -14.99
CA GLU A 54 4.27 -1.81 -15.36
C GLU A 54 4.67 -2.04 -16.82
N LEU A 55 4.54 -3.27 -17.33
CA LEU A 55 4.78 -3.60 -18.74
C LEU A 55 3.81 -2.84 -19.64
N ALA A 56 2.52 -2.86 -19.33
CA ALA A 56 1.50 -2.13 -20.08
C ALA A 56 1.79 -0.62 -20.13
N GLY A 57 2.18 -0.04 -19.00
CA GLY A 57 2.61 1.36 -18.92
C GLY A 57 3.86 1.66 -19.78
N ARG A 58 4.85 0.76 -19.81
CA ARG A 58 6.04 0.89 -20.67
C ARG A 58 5.70 0.78 -22.15
N VAL A 59 4.86 -0.18 -22.55
CA VAL A 59 4.40 -0.34 -23.93
C VAL A 59 3.73 0.94 -24.41
N ALA A 60 2.77 1.47 -23.65
CA ALA A 60 2.08 2.70 -24.02
C ALA A 60 3.04 3.90 -24.19
N LYS A 61 4.04 4.05 -23.30
CA LYS A 61 5.06 5.10 -23.41
C LYS A 61 5.92 4.92 -24.67
N GLN A 62 6.35 3.70 -24.97
CA GLN A 62 7.16 3.40 -26.16
C GLN A 62 6.38 3.65 -27.45
N VAL A 63 5.13 3.19 -27.53
CA VAL A 63 4.25 3.43 -28.68
C VAL A 63 4.09 4.94 -28.93
N ARG A 64 3.79 5.71 -27.88
CA ARG A 64 3.66 7.19 -27.98
C ARG A 64 4.95 7.89 -28.40
N SER A 65 6.12 7.37 -28.03
CA SER A 65 7.39 7.94 -28.48
C SER A 65 7.73 7.65 -29.95
N ARG A 66 7.14 6.60 -30.54
CA ARG A 66 7.40 6.17 -31.92
C ARG A 66 6.41 6.76 -32.91
N VAL A 67 5.17 6.97 -32.47
CA VAL A 67 4.09 7.49 -33.30
C VAL A 67 3.86 8.96 -32.91
N SER A 68 4.42 9.86 -33.71
CA SER A 68 4.11 11.29 -33.62
C SER A 68 2.83 11.58 -34.40
N SER A 69 1.87 12.25 -33.75
CA SER A 69 0.54 12.72 -34.21
C SER A 69 -0.67 11.89 -33.75
N ASP A 70 -1.79 12.60 -33.55
CA ASP A 70 -3.13 12.13 -33.17
C ASP A 70 -3.79 11.29 -34.28
N ALA A 71 -3.12 10.22 -34.72
CA ALA A 71 -3.64 9.23 -35.64
C ALA A 71 -3.95 7.93 -34.85
N PRO A 72 -5.17 7.76 -34.31
CA PRO A 72 -5.54 6.62 -33.48
C PRO A 72 -5.19 5.27 -34.11
N HIS A 73 -5.41 5.13 -35.42
CA HIS A 73 -5.12 3.90 -36.16
C HIS A 73 -3.64 3.48 -36.12
N LEU A 74 -2.70 4.43 -36.16
CA LEU A 74 -1.27 4.15 -36.06
C LEU A 74 -0.88 3.73 -34.64
N LEU A 75 -1.46 4.38 -33.62
CA LEU A 75 -1.27 3.99 -32.22
C LEU A 75 -1.76 2.56 -31.97
N MET A 76 -2.93 2.19 -32.50
CA MET A 76 -3.46 0.84 -32.34
C MET A 76 -2.58 -0.18 -33.05
N THR A 77 -2.17 0.13 -34.30
CA THR A 77 -1.31 -0.76 -35.09
C THR A 77 0.03 -1.02 -34.41
N GLU A 78 0.69 0.02 -33.90
CA GLU A 78 1.97 -0.16 -33.20
C GLU A 78 1.78 -0.87 -31.86
N THR A 79 0.67 -0.63 -31.14
CA THR A 79 0.38 -1.35 -29.88
C THR A 79 0.25 -2.85 -30.10
N PHE A 80 -0.50 -3.27 -31.13
CA PHE A 80 -0.65 -4.69 -31.49
C PHE A 80 0.68 -5.29 -31.96
N ARG A 81 1.48 -4.58 -32.75
CA ARG A 81 2.81 -5.05 -33.16
C ARG A 81 3.76 -5.23 -31.98
N GLN A 82 3.73 -4.34 -31.00
CA GLN A 82 4.56 -4.43 -29.79
C GLN A 82 4.19 -5.61 -28.91
N VAL A 83 2.89 -5.88 -28.74
CA VAL A 83 2.40 -6.91 -27.82
C VAL A 83 2.28 -8.28 -28.49
N LEU A 84 1.61 -8.35 -29.64
CA LEU A 84 1.26 -9.60 -30.35
C LEU A 84 2.17 -9.89 -31.55
N GLY A 85 3.04 -8.96 -31.96
CA GLY A 85 3.94 -9.17 -33.10
C GLY A 85 3.26 -9.15 -34.48
N ARG A 86 1.99 -8.72 -34.55
CA ARG A 86 1.21 -8.59 -35.80
C ARG A 86 0.38 -7.31 -35.84
N GLU A 87 -0.21 -7.03 -36.99
CA GLU A 87 -1.19 -5.94 -37.12
C GLU A 87 -2.58 -6.37 -36.61
N PRO A 88 -3.40 -5.42 -36.10
CA PRO A 88 -4.79 -5.69 -35.78
C PRO A 88 -5.60 -5.88 -37.07
N ASN A 89 -6.53 -6.82 -37.07
CA ASN A 89 -7.52 -6.94 -38.12
C ASN A 89 -8.52 -5.75 -38.08
N PRO A 90 -9.35 -5.53 -39.10
CA PRO A 90 -10.24 -4.36 -39.15
C PRO A 90 -11.19 -4.24 -37.95
N ARG A 91 -11.69 -5.37 -37.43
CA ARG A 91 -12.60 -5.39 -36.28
C ARG A 91 -11.87 -5.07 -34.98
N GLU A 92 -10.70 -5.68 -34.76
CA GLU A 92 -9.84 -5.40 -33.61
C GLU A 92 -9.42 -3.94 -33.57
N ARG A 93 -9.04 -3.38 -34.73
CA ARG A 93 -8.66 -1.98 -34.86
C ARG A 93 -9.82 -1.07 -34.46
N GLN A 94 -11.00 -1.29 -35.01
CA GLN A 94 -12.19 -0.50 -34.67
C GLN A 94 -12.54 -0.58 -33.18
N MET A 95 -12.47 -1.78 -32.58
CA MET A 95 -12.71 -1.95 -31.14
C MET A 95 -11.67 -1.23 -30.28
N ALA A 96 -10.40 -1.31 -30.66
CA ALA A 96 -9.30 -0.66 -29.94
C ALA A 96 -9.39 0.87 -30.04
N GLU A 97 -9.72 1.41 -31.22
CA GLU A 97 -9.96 2.84 -31.42
C GLU A 97 -11.13 3.34 -30.57
N SER A 98 -12.26 2.63 -30.58
CA SER A 98 -13.42 2.96 -29.73
C SER A 98 -13.07 2.94 -28.25
N PHE A 99 -12.39 1.88 -27.78
CA PHE A 99 -12.02 1.75 -26.38
C PHE A 99 -11.08 2.84 -25.89
N VAL A 100 -10.12 3.25 -26.73
CA VAL A 100 -9.16 4.30 -26.36
C VAL A 100 -9.78 5.70 -26.43
N ALA A 101 -10.76 5.91 -27.30
CA ALA A 101 -11.52 7.15 -27.41
C ALA A 101 -12.54 7.35 -26.27
N ASP A 102 -13.09 6.25 -25.73
CA ASP A 102 -14.00 6.31 -24.59
C ASP A 102 -13.27 6.88 -23.35
N ASP A 103 -13.95 7.74 -22.59
CA ASP A 103 -13.41 8.20 -21.32
C ASP A 103 -13.11 7.02 -20.39
N ALA A 104 -11.95 7.07 -19.73
CA ALA A 104 -11.66 6.10 -18.69
C ALA A 104 -12.78 6.20 -17.66
N MET A 105 -13.44 5.06 -17.35
CA MET A 105 -14.35 5.03 -16.22
C MET A 105 -13.59 5.61 -15.02
N PRO A 106 -14.17 6.60 -14.31
CA PRO A 106 -13.51 7.13 -13.12
C PRO A 106 -13.18 5.92 -12.27
N ALA A 107 -11.90 5.77 -11.91
CA ALA A 107 -11.51 4.72 -11.00
C ALA A 107 -12.46 4.84 -9.81
N THR A 108 -13.25 3.79 -9.53
CA THR A 108 -14.04 3.73 -8.31
C THR A 108 -13.06 4.10 -7.22
N ALA A 109 -13.19 5.29 -6.62
CA ALA A 109 -12.10 5.90 -5.87
C ALA A 109 -11.74 5.00 -4.69
N SER A 110 -10.85 4.05 -4.92
CA SER A 110 -10.32 3.17 -3.91
C SER A 110 -9.31 4.05 -3.21
N ILE A 111 -9.76 4.64 -2.11
CA ILE A 111 -8.88 5.35 -1.19
C ILE A 111 -7.71 4.41 -0.91
N ASP A 112 -6.49 4.83 -1.23
CA ASP A 112 -5.32 4.08 -0.81
C ASP A 112 -5.21 4.24 0.70
N MET A 113 -5.22 3.14 1.46
CA MET A 113 -5.22 3.20 2.92
C MET A 113 -4.00 3.93 3.49
N ARG A 114 -2.88 3.96 2.76
CA ARG A 114 -1.67 4.74 3.11
C ARG A 114 -1.96 6.24 3.19
N SER A 115 -2.84 6.75 2.33
CA SER A 115 -3.22 8.17 2.31
C SER A 115 -3.98 8.64 3.56
N LEU A 116 -4.53 7.70 4.33
CA LEU A 116 -5.28 8.00 5.54
C LEU A 116 -4.38 8.18 6.77
N TRP A 117 -3.11 7.78 6.68
CA TRP A 117 -2.15 7.86 7.78
C TRP A 117 -1.26 9.09 7.68
N VAL A 118 -1.08 9.77 8.81
CA VAL A 118 -0.15 10.88 8.97
C VAL A 118 0.70 10.64 10.22
N TYR A 119 1.99 10.93 10.11
CA TYR A 119 2.97 10.67 11.16
C TYR A 119 3.59 11.98 11.62
N GLY A 120 3.68 12.19 12.93
CA GLY A 120 4.18 13.44 13.46
C GLY A 120 4.41 13.41 14.96
N THR A 121 4.59 14.62 15.49
CA THR A 121 4.66 14.89 16.92
C THR A 121 3.57 15.86 17.32
N GLY A 122 3.35 16.01 18.62
CA GLY A 122 2.41 16.98 19.13
C GLY A 122 2.55 17.19 20.61
N GLU A 123 2.05 18.34 21.05
CA GLU A 123 1.84 18.59 22.46
C GLU A 123 0.58 17.87 22.94
N VAL A 124 0.72 17.24 24.11
CA VAL A 124 -0.40 16.60 24.79
C VAL A 124 -0.51 17.07 26.22
N ASP A 125 -1.73 17.08 26.76
CA ASP A 125 -1.94 17.31 28.20
C ASP A 125 -1.59 16.07 29.04
N ASP A 126 -1.74 16.16 30.36
CA ASP A 126 -1.46 15.03 31.27
C ASP A 126 -2.38 13.82 31.03
N ALA A 127 -3.53 14.03 30.40
CA ALA A 127 -4.44 12.99 29.97
C ALA A 127 -4.01 12.36 28.62
N SER A 128 -2.90 12.82 28.03
CA SER A 128 -2.38 12.49 26.71
C SER A 128 -3.28 12.95 25.56
N LYS A 129 -4.10 14.00 25.78
CA LYS A 129 -4.96 14.60 24.76
C LYS A 129 -4.15 15.51 23.86
N VAL A 130 -4.28 15.33 22.54
CA VAL A 130 -3.58 16.14 21.54
C VAL A 130 -4.06 17.59 21.56
N GLN A 131 -3.13 18.52 21.82
CA GLN A 131 -3.33 19.98 21.77
C GLN A 131 -2.82 20.57 20.46
N SER A 132 -1.70 20.04 19.95
CA SER A 132 -1.10 20.44 18.68
C SER A 132 -0.59 19.22 17.92
N PHE A 133 -0.46 19.33 16.60
CA PHE A 133 0.13 18.28 15.77
C PHE A 133 0.97 18.88 14.67
N VAL A 134 2.21 18.41 14.55
CA VAL A 134 3.18 18.81 13.54
C VAL A 134 3.67 17.55 12.83
N ARG A 135 3.56 17.53 11.50
CA ARG A 135 4.04 16.40 10.69
C ARG A 135 5.55 16.27 10.81
N PHE A 136 6.04 15.03 10.81
CA PHE A 136 7.46 14.80 10.66
C PHE A 136 7.93 15.27 9.28
N PRO A 137 9.00 16.07 9.19
CA PRO A 137 9.48 16.61 7.92
C PRO A 137 10.33 15.63 7.11
N VAL A 138 10.92 14.62 7.76
CA VAL A 138 11.93 13.74 7.14
C VAL A 138 11.53 12.28 7.25
N PHE A 139 11.57 11.57 6.12
CA PHE A 139 11.53 10.12 6.05
C PHE A 139 12.87 9.58 5.57
N LYS A 140 13.55 8.77 6.38
CA LYS A 140 14.87 8.20 6.07
C LYS A 140 15.01 6.86 6.77
N ASP A 141 15.68 5.90 6.13
CA ASP A 141 15.97 4.57 6.70
C ASP A 141 14.71 3.84 7.25
N GLY A 142 13.57 4.00 6.57
CA GLY A 142 12.31 3.35 6.95
C GLY A 142 11.59 3.96 8.15
N ARG A 143 11.93 5.18 8.56
CA ARG A 143 11.28 5.90 9.67
C ARG A 143 11.02 7.37 9.35
N TRP A 144 9.97 7.91 9.96
CA TRP A 144 9.70 9.34 10.08
C TRP A 144 10.42 9.92 11.31
N GLN A 145 11.05 11.08 11.16
CA GLN A 145 11.86 11.73 12.20
C GLN A 145 11.85 13.25 12.07
N ALA A 146 12.21 13.94 13.17
CA ALA A 146 12.11 15.40 13.30
C ALA A 146 13.10 16.21 12.44
N GLY A 147 14.18 15.61 11.96
CA GLY A 147 15.20 16.28 11.17
C GLY A 147 16.13 15.31 10.43
N GLY A 148 17.06 15.85 9.63
CA GLY A 148 17.98 15.03 8.83
C GLY A 148 19.05 14.29 9.63
N LYS A 149 19.49 14.88 10.76
CA LYS A 149 20.38 14.27 11.76
C LYS A 149 19.53 13.52 12.79
N PHE A 150 19.94 12.31 13.16
CA PHE A 150 19.28 11.52 14.20
C PHE A 150 20.32 10.82 15.10
N PRO A 151 20.25 10.98 16.43
CA PRO A 151 19.34 11.88 17.14
C PRO A 151 19.69 13.36 16.89
N MET A 152 18.69 14.24 17.04
CA MET A 152 18.93 15.69 17.03
C MET A 152 19.40 16.18 18.40
N ASP A 153 20.18 17.26 18.43
CA ASP A 153 20.56 17.95 19.66
C ASP A 153 19.41 18.85 20.16
N SER A 154 18.25 18.25 20.42
CA SER A 154 17.02 18.92 20.87
C SER A 154 16.09 17.96 21.62
N PRO A 155 15.03 18.44 22.29
CA PRO A 155 14.02 17.59 22.93
C PRO A 155 13.27 16.63 21.97
N MET A 156 13.35 16.90 20.66
CA MET A 156 12.84 16.01 19.59
C MET A 156 13.87 14.95 19.19
N GLY A 157 15.03 14.90 19.86
CA GLY A 157 16.23 14.19 19.42
C GLY A 157 15.99 12.75 19.02
N HIS A 158 15.21 12.03 19.82
CA HIS A 158 14.87 10.63 19.60
C HIS A 158 13.45 10.42 19.04
N ALA A 159 12.67 11.47 18.85
CA ALA A 159 11.28 11.38 18.39
C ALA A 159 11.22 10.78 16.98
N MET A 160 10.63 9.59 16.86
CA MET A 160 10.54 8.87 15.59
C MET A 160 9.35 7.91 15.53
N LEU A 161 8.90 7.62 14.31
CA LEU A 161 7.92 6.58 14.02
C LEU A 161 8.40 5.71 12.85
N GLY A 162 8.61 4.42 13.09
CA GLY A 162 8.88 3.41 12.07
C GLY A 162 7.63 2.64 11.64
N LYS A 163 7.78 1.51 10.97
CA LYS A 163 6.65 0.67 10.53
C LYS A 163 5.75 0.23 11.70
N ASP A 164 6.34 -0.42 12.69
CA ASP A 164 5.68 -0.81 13.94
C ASP A 164 6.45 -0.34 15.17
N THR A 165 7.55 0.37 15.01
CA THR A 165 8.38 0.91 16.10
C THR A 165 8.17 2.41 16.29
N GLY A 166 8.62 2.93 17.41
CA GLY A 166 8.68 4.37 17.65
C GLY A 166 9.45 4.70 18.93
N HIS A 167 9.67 5.99 19.13
CA HIS A 167 10.24 6.52 20.36
C HIS A 167 9.67 7.94 20.57
N PRO A 168 9.18 8.29 21.77
CA PRO A 168 8.69 9.64 22.04
C PRO A 168 9.84 10.66 22.06
N GLY A 169 9.53 11.95 21.99
CA GLY A 169 10.47 12.98 22.42
C GLY A 169 10.57 13.06 23.95
N ASN A 170 11.32 14.04 24.45
CA ASN A 170 11.69 14.11 25.86
C ASN A 170 10.55 14.57 26.78
N THR A 171 9.52 15.23 26.24
CA THR A 171 8.39 15.76 27.03
C THR A 171 7.06 15.52 26.33
N ASN A 172 5.95 15.77 27.04
CA ASN A 172 4.61 15.74 26.47
C ASN A 172 4.45 16.65 25.25
N ALA A 173 5.21 17.75 25.16
CA ALA A 173 5.23 18.66 24.01
C ALA A 173 5.86 18.04 22.74
N GLN A 174 6.54 16.90 22.87
CA GLN A 174 7.19 16.15 21.79
C GLN A 174 6.72 14.69 21.73
N SER A 175 5.48 14.42 22.16
CA SER A 175 4.88 13.09 22.03
C SER A 175 4.77 12.71 20.56
N VAL A 176 4.97 11.44 20.23
CA VAL A 176 4.81 10.96 18.86
C VAL A 176 3.38 10.48 18.62
N ILE A 177 2.85 10.78 17.45
CA ILE A 177 1.44 10.58 17.12
C ILE A 177 1.33 9.93 15.73
N ARG A 178 0.69 8.76 15.67
CA ARG A 178 0.12 8.24 14.41
C ARG A 178 -1.31 8.71 14.33
N ARG A 179 -1.66 9.38 13.25
CA ARG A 179 -3.00 9.93 13.01
C ARG A 179 -3.64 9.21 11.84
N TRP A 180 -4.81 8.64 12.05
CA TRP A 180 -5.61 8.04 10.97
C TRP A 180 -6.84 8.93 10.70
N ARG A 181 -7.09 9.27 9.44
CA ARG A 181 -8.24 10.06 9.00
C ARG A 181 -9.39 9.13 8.60
N ALA A 182 -10.58 9.35 9.16
CA ALA A 182 -11.77 8.61 8.78
C ALA A 182 -12.18 8.96 7.34
N PRO A 183 -12.26 7.98 6.41
CA PRO A 183 -12.66 8.22 5.02
C PRO A 183 -14.18 8.38 4.84
N ALA A 184 -14.97 8.09 5.88
CA ALA A 184 -16.42 8.23 5.88
C ALA A 184 -16.94 8.29 7.33
N SER A 185 -18.14 8.83 7.53
CA SER A 185 -18.84 8.78 8.81
C SER A 185 -19.34 7.36 9.12
N GLY A 186 -19.14 6.89 10.34
CA GLY A 186 -19.51 5.53 10.72
C GLY A 186 -18.98 5.08 12.08
N ARG A 187 -18.96 3.75 12.29
CA ARG A 187 -18.46 3.13 13.51
C ARG A 187 -17.11 2.49 13.26
N VAL A 188 -16.09 2.95 13.97
CA VAL A 188 -14.76 2.31 13.99
C VAL A 188 -14.70 1.22 15.04
N ARG A 189 -14.00 0.14 14.71
CA ARG A 189 -13.53 -0.90 15.63
C ARG A 189 -12.01 -0.99 15.53
N ILE A 190 -11.34 -0.86 16.66
CA ILE A 190 -9.87 -0.80 16.74
C ILE A 190 -9.41 -1.97 17.60
N ILE A 191 -8.47 -2.75 17.07
CA ILE A 191 -7.71 -3.75 17.84
C ILE A 191 -6.23 -3.49 17.60
N GLY A 192 -5.39 -3.93 18.51
CA GLY A 192 -3.97 -3.83 18.30
C GLY A 192 -3.14 -4.39 19.43
N MET A 193 -1.86 -4.10 19.35
CA MET A 193 -0.87 -4.52 20.33
C MET A 193 0.14 -3.40 20.48
N VAL A 194 0.37 -2.99 21.73
CA VAL A 194 1.33 -1.94 22.08
C VAL A 194 2.20 -2.46 23.22
N GLY A 195 3.44 -1.99 23.27
CA GLY A 195 4.29 -2.28 24.40
C GLY A 195 5.66 -1.64 24.31
N HIS A 196 6.29 -1.57 25.46
CA HIS A 196 7.68 -1.22 25.66
C HIS A 196 8.37 -2.46 26.20
N ARG A 197 9.33 -3.03 25.45
CA ARG A 197 9.96 -4.31 25.80
C ARG A 197 11.27 -4.18 26.56
N GLY A 198 11.87 -2.98 26.55
CA GLY A 198 13.12 -2.74 27.23
C GLY A 198 12.98 -2.95 28.73
N ASP A 199 14.03 -3.48 29.35
CA ASP A 199 14.20 -3.56 30.81
C ASP A 199 14.67 -2.23 31.41
N HIS A 200 15.22 -1.35 30.58
CA HIS A 200 15.57 0.04 30.90
C HIS A 200 14.49 1.02 30.45
N GLY A 201 14.46 2.20 31.08
CA GLY A 201 13.45 3.23 30.81
C GLY A 201 12.23 3.15 31.74
N ASP A 202 11.33 4.12 31.63
CA ASP A 202 10.08 4.14 32.37
C ASP A 202 8.85 3.90 31.49
N GLY A 203 9.08 3.67 30.19
CA GLY A 203 8.10 3.25 29.21
C GLY A 203 7.41 4.43 28.53
N ILE A 204 6.21 4.18 28.04
CA ILE A 204 5.39 5.22 27.40
C ILE A 204 3.99 5.29 28.01
N GLN A 205 3.39 6.47 27.94
CA GLN A 205 1.95 6.63 28.10
C GLN A 205 1.30 6.48 26.71
N ALA A 206 0.69 5.32 26.48
CA ALA A 206 -0.05 5.04 25.25
C ALA A 206 -1.51 5.46 25.41
N ALA A 207 -2.03 6.28 24.50
CA ALA A 207 -3.44 6.69 24.49
C ALA A 207 -4.03 6.66 23.08
N ILE A 208 -5.35 6.39 23.00
CA ILE A 208 -6.11 6.44 21.74
C ILE A 208 -7.27 7.40 21.93
N TRP A 209 -7.36 8.36 21.02
CA TRP A 209 -8.42 9.35 20.96
C TRP A 209 -9.20 9.21 19.66
N VAL A 210 -10.52 9.20 19.76
CA VAL A 210 -11.44 9.19 18.63
C VAL A 210 -12.34 10.40 18.77
N GLY A 211 -12.24 11.35 17.82
CA GLY A 211 -13.09 12.54 17.84
C GLY A 211 -13.04 13.35 19.13
N GLY A 212 -11.84 13.53 19.69
CA GLY A 212 -11.63 14.25 20.95
C GLY A 212 -12.04 13.49 22.22
N LYS A 213 -12.56 12.25 22.10
CA LYS A 213 -12.86 11.36 23.22
C LYS A 213 -11.78 10.28 23.39
N ARG A 214 -11.27 10.12 24.61
CA ARG A 214 -10.31 9.05 24.93
C ARG A 214 -11.03 7.71 25.02
N VAL A 215 -10.54 6.72 24.27
CA VAL A 215 -11.06 5.35 24.26
C VAL A 215 -10.08 4.33 24.84
N PHE A 216 -8.81 4.71 25.00
CA PHE A 216 -7.76 3.89 25.61
C PHE A 216 -6.70 4.78 26.25
N ARG A 217 -6.17 4.37 27.40
CA ARG A 217 -4.96 4.93 28.01
C ARG A 217 -4.34 3.93 28.95
N GLU A 218 -3.06 3.62 28.73
CA GLU A 218 -2.29 2.74 29.60
C GLU A 218 -0.80 3.12 29.60
N THR A 219 -0.15 2.90 30.73
CA THR A 219 1.31 2.92 30.81
C THR A 219 1.88 1.59 30.31
N GLN A 220 2.81 1.64 29.36
CA GLN A 220 3.48 0.47 28.80
C GLN A 220 4.94 0.45 29.24
N LYS A 221 5.33 -0.58 30.00
CA LYS A 221 6.70 -0.80 30.49
C LYS A 221 6.96 -2.29 30.64
N MET A 222 8.10 -2.77 30.15
CA MET A 222 8.51 -4.19 30.21
C MET A 222 7.38 -5.17 29.84
N ASN A 223 6.65 -4.86 28.78
CA ASN A 223 5.46 -5.60 28.39
C ASN A 223 5.25 -5.65 26.86
N ASN A 224 4.27 -6.46 26.48
CA ASN A 224 3.72 -6.53 25.14
C ASN A 224 2.27 -6.98 25.25
N ARG A 225 1.32 -6.04 25.24
CA ARG A 225 -0.09 -6.33 25.54
C ARG A 225 -0.99 -6.05 24.34
N PRO A 226 -1.87 -7.00 23.97
CA PRO A 226 -2.96 -6.69 23.05
C PRO A 226 -3.99 -5.78 23.74
N TYR A 227 -4.73 -5.01 22.95
CA TYR A 227 -5.86 -4.20 23.40
C TYR A 227 -7.02 -4.26 22.41
N GLY A 228 -8.20 -3.87 22.90
CA GLY A 228 -9.45 -3.86 22.15
C GLY A 228 -10.25 -5.17 22.23
N PRO A 229 -11.36 -5.28 21.48
CA PRO A 229 -11.85 -4.27 20.53
C PRO A 229 -12.34 -3.00 21.22
N LEU A 230 -11.81 -1.87 20.79
CA LEU A 230 -12.33 -0.54 21.12
C LEU A 230 -13.32 -0.16 20.02
N ALA A 231 -14.41 0.54 20.37
CA ALA A 231 -15.39 1.00 19.40
C ALA A 231 -15.83 2.42 19.68
N ALA A 232 -15.97 3.21 18.62
CA ALA A 232 -16.44 4.60 18.69
C ALA A 232 -17.06 5.00 17.35
N ASN A 233 -17.84 6.07 17.35
CA ASN A 233 -18.32 6.69 16.12
C ASN A 233 -17.31 7.75 15.66
N VAL A 234 -17.19 7.90 14.35
CA VAL A 234 -16.39 8.94 13.69
C VAL A 234 -17.21 9.66 12.65
N VAL A 235 -16.88 10.92 12.41
CA VAL A 235 -17.34 11.70 11.24
C VAL A 235 -16.29 11.62 10.13
N GLU A 236 -16.73 11.70 8.88
CA GLU A 236 -15.81 11.80 7.74
C GLU A 236 -14.80 12.95 7.94
N GLY A 237 -13.53 12.65 7.69
CA GLY A 237 -12.43 13.59 7.85
C GLY A 237 -11.92 13.73 9.28
N GLU A 238 -12.62 13.19 10.28
CA GLU A 238 -12.20 13.19 11.68
C GLU A 238 -10.97 12.30 11.91
N PHE A 239 -10.19 12.63 12.94
CA PHE A 239 -8.97 11.89 13.27
C PHE A 239 -9.18 10.90 14.41
N VAL A 240 -8.53 9.75 14.26
CA VAL A 240 -8.17 8.83 15.33
C VAL A 240 -6.69 9.01 15.61
N ASP A 241 -6.36 9.49 16.81
CA ASP A 241 -5.01 9.76 17.24
C ASP A 241 -4.49 8.65 18.16
N PHE A 242 -3.36 8.05 17.78
CA PHE A 242 -2.61 7.07 18.56
C PHE A 242 -1.37 7.76 19.09
N VAL A 243 -1.40 8.08 20.38
CA VAL A 243 -0.42 8.92 21.07
C VAL A 243 0.50 8.04 21.89
N ALA A 244 1.82 8.19 21.70
CA ALA A 244 2.83 7.71 22.63
C ALA A 244 3.57 8.91 23.22
N ALA A 245 3.23 9.23 24.46
CA ALA A 245 3.89 10.26 25.25
C ALA A 245 4.97 9.64 26.15
N PRO A 246 6.04 10.38 26.49
CA PRO A 246 7.06 9.88 27.42
C PRO A 246 6.49 9.72 28.83
N GLY A 247 7.21 8.99 29.68
CA GLY A 247 6.96 8.96 31.11
C GLY A 247 7.55 10.19 31.81
N THR A 248 8.20 9.96 32.94
CA THR A 248 9.06 10.96 33.60
C THR A 248 10.32 11.21 32.77
N SER A 249 10.78 10.17 32.07
CA SER A 249 11.88 10.22 31.12
C SER A 249 11.42 9.74 29.74
N SER A 250 12.28 9.95 28.74
CA SER A 250 12.17 9.29 27.44
C SER A 250 13.36 8.34 27.20
N SER A 251 14.27 8.19 28.15
CA SER A 251 15.49 7.40 27.96
C SER A 251 15.16 5.91 27.89
N PHE A 252 15.59 5.26 26.80
CA PHE A 252 15.35 3.84 26.53
C PHE A 252 13.87 3.49 26.31
N ASP A 253 13.04 4.46 25.92
CA ASP A 253 11.59 4.29 25.77
C ASP A 253 11.16 3.97 24.33
N SER A 254 11.97 3.16 23.65
CA SER A 254 11.56 2.58 22.37
C SER A 254 10.35 1.68 22.58
N PHE A 255 9.31 1.87 21.78
CA PHE A 255 8.10 1.08 21.82
C PHE A 255 7.83 0.41 20.48
N PHE A 256 6.92 -0.56 20.50
CA PHE A 256 6.26 -1.04 19.29
C PHE A 256 4.75 -0.85 19.41
N TRP A 257 4.09 -0.64 18.27
CA TRP A 257 2.64 -0.46 18.19
C TRP A 257 2.11 -0.93 16.84
N ARG A 258 1.22 -1.93 16.86
CA ARG A 258 0.47 -2.43 15.71
C ARG A 258 -1.01 -2.14 15.92
N ILE A 259 -1.66 -1.62 14.89
CA ILE A 259 -3.04 -1.15 14.95
C ILE A 259 -3.78 -1.69 13.73
N GLN A 260 -4.98 -2.21 13.97
CA GLN A 260 -5.94 -2.57 12.92
C GLN A 260 -7.24 -1.83 13.18
N ILE A 261 -7.73 -1.13 12.15
CA ILE A 261 -8.96 -0.34 12.18
C ILE A 261 -9.91 -0.93 11.15
N LYS A 262 -11.14 -1.23 11.58
CA LYS A 262 -12.26 -1.50 10.71
C LYS A 262 -13.31 -0.40 10.88
N LEU A 263 -13.62 0.33 9.82
CA LEU A 263 -14.71 1.29 9.78
C LEU A 263 -15.87 0.68 8.98
N VAL A 264 -17.05 0.67 9.57
CA VAL A 264 -18.31 0.44 8.86
C VAL A 264 -19.01 1.79 8.75
N SER A 265 -19.11 2.32 7.54
CA SER A 265 -19.77 3.60 7.29
C SER A 265 -21.28 3.49 7.36
N GLN A 266 -21.96 4.63 7.49
CA GLN A 266 -23.41 4.70 7.55
C GLN A 266 -24.08 4.18 6.26
N ASP A 267 -23.41 4.30 5.12
CA ASP A 267 -23.85 3.76 3.82
C ASP A 267 -23.44 2.30 3.57
N GLY A 268 -22.89 1.62 4.58
CA GLY A 268 -22.56 0.19 4.54
C GLY A 268 -21.21 -0.15 3.91
N ARG A 269 -20.42 0.83 3.44
CA ARG A 269 -19.04 0.58 3.01
C ARG A 269 -18.17 0.15 4.18
N ILE A 270 -17.19 -0.71 3.88
CA ILE A 270 -16.22 -1.21 4.85
C ILE A 270 -14.84 -0.73 4.44
N PHE A 271 -14.13 -0.10 5.38
CA PHE A 271 -12.74 0.28 5.22
C PHE A 271 -11.89 -0.45 6.27
N GLU A 272 -10.81 -1.08 5.82
CA GLU A 272 -9.88 -1.80 6.69
C GLU A 272 -8.49 -1.19 6.51
N SER A 273 -7.88 -0.80 7.64
CA SER A 273 -6.59 -0.11 7.69
C SER A 273 -5.70 -0.80 8.73
N ASP A 274 -4.43 -0.98 8.40
CA ASP A 274 -3.41 -1.66 9.21
C ASP A 274 -2.14 -0.80 9.24
N SER A 275 -1.76 -0.34 10.44
CA SER A 275 -0.67 0.62 10.61
C SER A 275 0.70 0.12 10.13
N THR A 276 0.85 -1.19 9.91
CA THR A 276 2.08 -1.78 9.41
C THR A 276 2.05 -1.96 7.89
N LYS A 277 0.93 -2.44 7.34
CA LYS A 277 0.78 -2.61 5.88
C LYS A 277 0.68 -1.26 5.17
N ASP A 278 0.04 -0.30 5.82
CA ASP A 278 -0.23 1.02 5.27
C ASP A 278 0.84 2.05 5.68
N PHE A 279 1.94 1.61 6.32
CA PHE A 279 3.05 2.48 6.63
C PHE A 279 3.82 2.85 5.36
N SER A 280 3.99 4.15 5.13
CA SER A 280 4.75 4.67 4.01
C SER A 280 5.54 5.92 4.41
N GLY A 281 6.58 6.22 3.64
CA GLY A 281 7.15 7.56 3.57
C GLY A 281 6.21 8.54 2.87
N PRO A 282 6.73 9.67 2.33
CA PRO A 282 5.93 10.61 1.56
C PRO A 282 5.12 9.87 0.50
N PHE A 283 3.81 9.96 0.59
CA PHE A 283 2.87 9.32 -0.31
C PHE A 283 2.07 10.40 -1.01
N ASP A 284 2.14 10.39 -2.33
CA ASP A 284 1.32 11.22 -3.20
C ASP A 284 0.15 10.37 -3.71
N PRO A 285 -1.11 10.65 -3.33
CA PRO A 285 -2.26 9.93 -3.84
C PRO A 285 -2.37 9.96 -5.37
N GLU A 286 -1.87 11.02 -6.02
CA GLU A 286 -1.85 11.12 -7.48
C GLU A 286 -0.80 10.18 -8.12
N SER A 287 0.16 9.68 -7.33
CA SER A 287 1.14 8.69 -7.78
C SER A 287 0.55 7.28 -7.97
N VAL A 288 -0.69 7.04 -7.52
CA VAL A 288 -1.47 5.85 -7.90
C VAL A 288 -1.91 6.04 -9.36
N ASN A 289 -0.95 5.88 -10.27
CA ASN A 289 -1.17 5.98 -11.70
C ASN A 289 -2.16 4.90 -12.13
N THR A 290 -3.41 5.28 -12.31
CA THR A 290 -4.33 4.51 -13.14
C THR A 290 -3.72 4.42 -14.53
N LEU A 291 -3.71 3.23 -15.13
CA LEU A 291 -3.21 3.06 -16.49
C LEU A 291 -4.00 3.99 -17.43
N SER A 292 -3.28 4.77 -18.25
CA SER A 292 -3.90 5.50 -19.37
C SER A 292 -4.69 4.54 -20.27
N ARG A 293 -5.67 5.01 -21.05
CA ARG A 293 -6.45 4.15 -21.96
C ARG A 293 -5.59 3.29 -22.89
N LEU A 294 -4.53 3.86 -23.44
CA LEU A 294 -3.58 3.11 -24.27
C LEU A 294 -2.85 2.01 -23.47
N ALA A 295 -2.50 2.30 -22.22
CA ALA A 295 -1.90 1.31 -21.33
C ALA A 295 -2.91 0.25 -20.87
N GLN A 296 -4.19 0.59 -20.68
CA GLN A 296 -5.26 -0.39 -20.42
C GLN A 296 -5.44 -1.32 -21.62
N LEU A 297 -5.42 -0.79 -22.85
CA LEU A 297 -5.45 -1.61 -24.06
C LEU A 297 -4.25 -2.56 -24.12
N ALA A 298 -3.03 -2.05 -23.90
CA ALA A 298 -1.83 -2.90 -23.85
C ALA A 298 -1.93 -3.98 -22.78
N HIS A 299 -2.50 -3.65 -21.60
CA HIS A 299 -2.76 -4.62 -20.54
C HIS A 299 -3.77 -5.69 -20.97
N ALA A 300 -4.87 -5.31 -21.62
CA ALA A 300 -5.85 -6.26 -22.16
C ALA A 300 -5.22 -7.21 -23.19
N LEU A 301 -4.36 -6.71 -24.08
CA LEU A 301 -3.63 -7.54 -25.05
C LEU A 301 -2.65 -8.49 -24.36
N LEU A 302 -1.91 -8.03 -23.34
CA LEU A 302 -1.00 -8.87 -22.53
C LEU A 302 -1.73 -9.98 -21.76
N MET A 303 -3.03 -9.80 -21.50
CA MET A 303 -3.87 -10.80 -20.85
C MET A 303 -4.64 -11.69 -21.83
N SER A 304 -4.57 -11.40 -23.14
CA SER A 304 -5.26 -12.20 -24.14
C SER A 304 -4.69 -13.62 -24.23
N ASN A 305 -5.54 -14.57 -24.60
CA ASN A 305 -5.09 -15.94 -24.87
C ASN A 305 -4.03 -15.98 -25.97
N GLU A 306 -4.13 -15.12 -26.97
CA GLU A 306 -3.16 -15.03 -28.05
C GLU A 306 -1.76 -14.62 -27.57
N PHE A 307 -1.68 -13.77 -26.54
CA PHE A 307 -0.39 -13.43 -25.94
C PHE A 307 0.12 -14.55 -25.02
N ALA A 308 -0.78 -15.13 -24.21
CA ALA A 308 -0.42 -16.09 -23.16
C ALA A 308 -0.15 -17.51 -23.69
N PHE A 309 -0.81 -17.89 -24.79
CA PHE A 309 -0.75 -19.22 -25.37
C PHE A 309 -0.25 -19.15 -26.80
N VAL A 310 0.63 -20.08 -27.13
CA VAL A 310 1.05 -20.34 -28.50
C VAL A 310 0.26 -21.56 -28.96
N ASP A 311 -0.59 -21.38 -29.96
CA ASP A 311 -1.14 -22.51 -30.73
C ASP A 311 -0.02 -23.24 -31.50
#